data_AF-A0A522E0T0-F1
#
_entry.id   AF-A0A522E0T0-F1
#
_cell.length_a   1.000
_cell.length_b   1.000
_cell.length_c   1.000
_cell.angle_alpha   90.00
_cell.angle_beta   90.00
_cell.angle_gamma   90.00
#
_symmetry.space_group_name_H-M   'P 1'
#
loop_
_entity.id
_entity.type
_entity.pdbx_description
1 polymer ?
#
loop_
_entity_poly.entity_id
_entity_poly.type
_entity_poly.pdbx_seq_one_letter_code
_entity_poly.pdbx_strand_id
1 'polypeptide(L)'
;DLKYQSRDWKGRSVKTRFYDLAEALGDLGIWVRMHYVYPYPHVDDVIPLMADGKILPYLDIPFQHANSRILKLMKRPAASQDNLERIKAWRNICPDMTLRSTFIVGFPGETEQEFEELLDFLGEAQLDRVGCFAYSPVKGAAANELPNAVPEELKQERLARFMAHQATISAERLQQRIGKTETVLVDEVVEEGAVARSKADAPEIDGQVFIDGATHLEVGAFVDIVVEDADDYDLWGRLV
;
A
#
# COMPACT_ATOMS: atom_id res chain seq x y z
N ASP A 1 22.57 -6.22 11.72
CA ASP A 1 22.74 -4.77 11.51
C ASP A 1 24.12 -4.51 10.94
N LEU A 2 24.20 -3.93 9.74
CA LEU A 2 25.45 -3.61 9.04
C LEU A 2 26.06 -2.26 9.46
N LYS A 3 25.44 -1.56 10.43
CA LYS A 3 25.92 -0.29 11.00
C LYS A 3 26.27 0.77 9.94
N TYR A 4 25.49 0.82 8.86
CA TYR A 4 25.68 1.75 7.74
C TYR A 4 27.05 1.69 7.07
N GLN A 5 27.70 0.51 7.08
CA GLN A 5 28.97 0.27 6.38
C GLN A 5 28.88 0.77 4.93
N SER A 6 29.89 1.52 4.49
CA SER A 6 30.01 1.95 3.09
C SER A 6 30.58 0.82 2.21
N ARG A 7 30.14 0.80 0.95
CA ARG A 7 30.66 -0.10 -0.10
C ARG A 7 30.90 0.71 -1.37
N ASP A 8 31.95 0.38 -2.11
CA ASP A 8 32.20 0.97 -3.41
C ASP A 8 31.36 0.28 -4.49
N TRP A 9 30.57 1.06 -5.22
CA TRP A 9 29.73 0.59 -6.32
C TRP A 9 29.81 1.58 -7.49
N LYS A 10 30.19 1.10 -8.68
CA LYS A 10 30.36 1.92 -9.90
C LYS A 10 31.18 3.21 -9.67
N GLY A 11 32.23 3.14 -8.84
CA GLY A 11 33.10 4.28 -8.53
C GLY A 11 32.52 5.30 -7.53
N ARG A 12 31.39 4.99 -6.90
CA ARG A 12 30.78 5.80 -5.83
C ARG A 12 30.77 5.02 -4.51
N SER A 13 30.95 5.72 -3.40
CA SER A 13 30.81 5.13 -2.07
C SER A 13 29.34 5.19 -1.64
N VAL A 14 28.69 4.03 -1.50
CA VAL A 14 27.28 3.90 -1.13
C VAL A 14 27.19 3.39 0.31
N LYS A 15 26.40 4.06 1.16
CA LYS A 15 26.16 3.60 2.52
C LYS A 15 25.07 2.54 2.53
N THR A 16 25.16 1.57 3.43
CA THR A 16 24.10 0.56 3.65
C THR A 16 22.95 1.14 4.47
N ARG A 17 22.35 2.24 4.00
CA ARG A 17 21.15 2.89 4.54
C ARG A 17 19.98 2.68 3.60
N PHE A 18 18.77 2.78 4.15
CA PHE A 18 17.53 2.65 3.39
C PHE A 18 17.47 3.60 2.19
N TYR A 19 17.69 4.90 2.41
CA TYR A 19 17.68 5.90 1.34
C TYR A 19 18.74 5.63 0.26
N ASP A 20 20.00 5.46 0.67
CA ASP A 20 21.11 5.22 -0.26
C ASP A 20 20.88 3.96 -1.13
N LEU A 21 20.27 2.92 -0.55
CA LEU A 21 19.89 1.71 -1.29
C LEU A 21 18.75 1.98 -2.27
N ALA A 22 17.69 2.68 -1.85
CA ALA A 22 16.57 3.03 -2.70
C ALA A 22 17.00 3.85 -3.92
N GLU A 23 17.85 4.86 -3.69
CA GLU A 23 18.42 5.67 -4.77
C GLU A 23 19.26 4.83 -5.74
N ALA A 24 20.16 4.00 -5.22
CA ALA A 24 21.04 3.18 -6.05
C ALA A 24 20.27 2.11 -6.86
N LEU A 25 19.17 1.57 -6.32
CA LEU A 25 18.30 0.64 -7.05
C LEU A 25 17.54 1.33 -8.20
N GLY A 26 17.14 2.60 -8.01
CA GLY A 26 16.47 3.36 -9.07
C GLY A 26 17.33 3.57 -10.32
N ASP A 27 18.66 3.59 -10.18
CA ASP A 27 19.61 3.72 -11.30
C ASP A 27 19.70 2.44 -12.18
N LEU A 28 18.96 1.37 -11.86
CA LEU A 28 18.98 0.12 -12.62
C LEU A 28 18.04 0.10 -13.84
N GLY A 29 17.16 1.10 -13.99
CA GLY A 29 16.22 1.16 -15.12
C GLY A 29 15.11 0.10 -15.07
N ILE A 30 14.79 -0.39 -13.88
CA ILE A 30 13.72 -1.35 -13.62
C ILE A 30 12.72 -0.76 -12.62
N TRP A 31 11.53 -1.33 -12.54
CA TRP A 31 10.59 -0.99 -11.47
C TRP A 31 11.10 -1.47 -10.12
N VAL A 32 11.25 -0.53 -9.19
CA VAL A 32 11.64 -0.78 -7.79
C VAL A 32 10.48 -0.40 -6.89
N ARG A 33 9.88 -1.39 -6.22
CA ARG A 33 8.71 -1.23 -5.35
C ARG A 33 9.08 -1.46 -3.89
N MET A 34 8.54 -0.65 -2.98
CA MET A 34 8.82 -0.76 -1.55
C MET A 34 7.69 -1.50 -0.81
N HIS A 35 8.04 -2.62 -0.18
CA HIS A 35 7.15 -3.43 0.64
C HIS A 35 7.56 -3.48 2.11
N TYR A 36 6.57 -3.64 3.00
CA TYR A 36 6.79 -3.85 4.43
C TYR A 36 7.64 -2.75 5.09
N VAL A 37 7.45 -1.49 4.66
CA VAL A 37 8.21 -0.36 5.18
C VAL A 37 7.68 0.00 6.56
N TYR A 38 8.54 -0.08 7.58
CA TYR A 38 8.16 0.38 8.90
C TYR A 38 8.09 1.92 8.91
N PRO A 39 7.06 2.55 9.52
CA PRO A 39 6.81 3.99 9.43
C PRO A 39 7.79 4.85 10.25
N TYR A 40 9.09 4.65 10.13
CA TYR A 40 10.10 5.51 10.75
C TYR A 40 10.20 6.87 10.04
N PRO A 41 10.61 7.96 10.72
CA PRO A 41 10.70 9.29 10.11
C PRO A 41 11.54 9.35 8.82
N HIS A 42 12.63 8.59 8.73
CA HIS A 42 13.52 8.57 7.56
C HIS A 42 12.88 8.02 6.28
N VAL A 43 11.66 7.45 6.36
CA VAL A 43 10.89 7.05 5.17
C VAL A 43 10.41 8.28 4.39
N ASP A 44 10.27 9.44 5.05
CA ASP A 44 9.87 10.67 4.38
C ASP A 44 10.89 11.09 3.31
N ASP A 45 12.16 10.76 3.53
CA ASP A 45 13.26 11.10 2.63
C ASP A 45 13.16 10.40 1.27
N VAL A 46 12.45 9.28 1.14
CA VAL A 46 12.34 8.56 -0.15
C VAL A 46 11.17 9.01 -1.03
N ILE A 47 10.25 9.82 -0.51
CA ILE A 47 9.08 10.29 -1.29
C ILE A 47 9.49 11.15 -2.49
N PRO A 48 10.50 12.04 -2.41
CA PRO A 48 11.01 12.74 -3.59
C PRO A 48 11.53 11.79 -4.69
N LEU A 49 12.16 10.66 -4.32
CA LEU A 49 12.62 9.67 -5.30
C LEU A 49 11.46 9.01 -6.06
N MET A 50 10.31 8.85 -5.39
CA MET A 50 9.07 8.38 -6.02
C MET A 50 8.50 9.41 -6.99
N ALA A 51 8.45 10.68 -6.56
CA ALA A 51 7.98 11.78 -7.40
C ALA A 51 8.84 11.99 -8.65
N ASP A 52 10.16 11.84 -8.51
CA ASP A 52 11.11 11.92 -9.62
C ASP A 52 11.10 10.68 -10.54
N GLY A 53 10.31 9.65 -10.21
CA GLY A 53 10.20 8.42 -11.00
C GLY A 53 11.43 7.50 -10.92
N LYS A 54 12.36 7.74 -9.98
CA LYS A 54 13.52 6.85 -9.76
C LYS A 54 13.10 5.49 -9.19
N ILE A 55 12.11 5.49 -8.32
CA ILE A 55 11.48 4.28 -7.78
C ILE A 55 9.97 4.39 -7.99
N LEU A 56 9.24 3.28 -7.91
CA LEU A 56 7.79 3.33 -8.08
C LEU A 56 7.15 4.17 -6.98
N PRO A 57 6.13 4.99 -7.31
CA PRO A 57 5.37 5.76 -6.34
C PRO A 57 4.37 4.85 -5.63
N TYR A 58 4.89 3.85 -4.93
CA TYR A 58 4.15 2.84 -4.20
C TYR A 58 4.83 2.58 -2.87
N LEU A 59 4.08 2.76 -1.79
CA LEU A 59 4.59 2.66 -0.44
C LEU A 59 3.64 1.83 0.42
N ASP A 60 4.09 0.63 0.78
CA ASP A 60 3.37 -0.28 1.67
C ASP A 60 3.87 -0.15 3.12
N ILE A 61 3.04 0.46 3.95
CA ILE A 61 3.32 0.78 5.35
C ILE A 61 2.19 0.23 6.23
N PRO A 62 2.46 -0.78 7.07
CA PRO A 62 1.44 -1.36 7.94
C PRO A 62 1.18 -0.45 9.16
N PHE A 63 0.08 0.31 9.12
CA PHE A 63 -0.36 1.14 10.26
C PHE A 63 -0.97 0.32 11.41
N GLN A 64 -1.57 -0.84 11.12
CA GLN A 64 -2.25 -1.76 12.06
C GLN A 64 -3.54 -1.23 12.68
N HIS A 65 -3.56 0.02 13.14
CA HIS A 65 -4.73 0.69 13.71
C HIS A 65 -4.56 2.21 13.60
N ALA A 66 -5.62 2.99 13.86
CA ALA A 66 -5.55 4.45 13.91
C ALA A 66 -5.65 4.99 15.35
N ASN A 67 -6.50 4.38 16.19
CA ASN A 67 -6.61 4.76 17.59
C ASN A 67 -5.30 4.58 18.39
N SER A 68 -4.90 5.66 19.09
CA SER A 68 -3.65 5.75 19.85
C SER A 68 -3.56 4.76 21.03
N ARG A 69 -4.67 4.48 21.71
CA ARG A 69 -4.71 3.52 22.82
C ARG A 69 -4.50 2.09 22.31
N ILE A 70 -5.18 1.70 21.24
CA ILE A 70 -5.02 0.38 20.62
C ILE A 70 -3.60 0.21 20.08
N LEU A 71 -3.05 1.21 19.39
CA LEU A 71 -1.66 1.19 18.92
C LEU A 71 -0.66 0.98 20.08
N LYS A 72 -0.87 1.67 21.21
CA LYS A 72 -0.03 1.49 22.40
C LYS A 72 -0.13 0.06 22.96
N LEU A 73 -1.32 -0.54 22.95
CA LEU A 73 -1.52 -1.94 23.36
C LEU A 73 -0.86 -2.92 22.38
N MET A 74 -0.86 -2.61 21.09
CA MET A 74 -0.11 -3.34 20.03
C MET A 74 1.41 -3.16 20.12
N LYS A 75 1.93 -2.46 21.14
CA LYS A 75 3.35 -2.13 21.32
C LYS A 75 3.93 -1.36 20.14
N ARG A 76 3.08 -0.67 19.37
CA ARG A 76 3.56 0.35 18.43
C ARG A 76 4.04 1.51 19.30
N PRO A 77 5.33 1.88 19.24
CA PRO A 77 5.82 3.08 19.94
C PRO A 77 4.86 4.19 19.55
N ALA A 78 4.23 4.84 20.55
CA ALA A 78 3.16 5.80 20.33
C ALA A 78 3.52 6.67 19.13
N ALA A 79 2.71 6.59 18.07
CA ALA A 79 2.88 7.37 16.86
C ALA A 79 2.88 8.84 17.28
N SER A 80 4.06 9.41 17.53
CA SER A 80 4.21 10.81 17.89
C SER A 80 3.94 11.72 16.71
N GLN A 81 3.80 11.13 15.52
CA GLN A 81 3.39 11.77 14.29
C GLN A 81 1.94 11.39 14.01
N ASP A 82 1.16 12.43 13.71
CA ASP A 82 -0.15 12.27 13.09
C ASP A 82 0.06 11.65 11.69
N ASN A 83 -0.36 10.39 11.54
CA ASN A 83 -0.24 9.68 10.27
C ASN A 83 -1.04 10.37 9.16
N LEU A 84 -2.15 11.06 9.48
CA LEU A 84 -2.94 11.80 8.49
C LEU A 84 -2.15 12.99 7.96
N GLU A 85 -1.50 13.77 8.83
CA GLU A 85 -0.63 14.88 8.41
C GLU A 85 0.52 14.36 7.54
N ARG A 86 1.10 13.23 7.91
CA ARG A 86 2.19 12.61 7.18
C ARG A 86 1.77 12.13 5.79
N ILE A 87 0.62 11.45 5.69
CA ILE A 87 0.02 11.05 4.41
C ILE A 87 -0.26 12.26 3.52
N LYS A 88 -0.83 13.33 4.09
CA LYS A 88 -1.08 14.60 3.40
C LYS A 88 0.23 15.20 2.87
N ALA A 89 1.29 15.22 3.69
CA ALA A 89 2.61 15.72 3.29
C ALA A 89 3.21 14.89 2.15
N TRP A 90 3.12 13.56 2.20
CA TRP A 90 3.61 12.70 1.14
C TRP A 90 2.89 12.92 -0.18
N ARG A 91 1.56 13.02 -0.16
CA ARG A 91 0.77 13.31 -1.37
C ARG A 91 1.02 14.69 -1.96
N ASN A 92 1.38 15.67 -1.13
CA ASN A 92 1.81 16.98 -1.64
C ASN A 92 3.12 16.89 -2.43
N ILE A 93 4.01 15.94 -2.08
CA ILE A 93 5.28 15.72 -2.78
C ILE A 93 5.08 14.82 -4.00
N CYS A 94 4.33 13.73 -3.85
CA CYS A 94 4.05 12.75 -4.89
C CYS A 94 2.52 12.52 -4.99
N PRO A 95 1.79 13.33 -5.77
CA PRO A 95 0.33 13.26 -5.86
C PRO A 95 -0.20 11.93 -6.39
N ASP A 96 0.55 11.30 -7.29
CA ASP A 96 0.18 10.03 -7.94
C ASP A 96 0.62 8.80 -7.14
N MET A 97 1.07 8.98 -5.89
CA MET A 97 1.52 7.84 -5.09
C MET A 97 0.37 6.94 -4.64
N THR A 98 0.64 5.64 -4.70
CA THR A 98 -0.19 4.59 -4.12
C THR A 98 0.28 4.31 -2.70
N LEU A 99 -0.62 4.49 -1.74
CA LEU A 99 -0.40 4.11 -0.35
C LEU A 99 -1.13 2.81 -0.04
N ARG A 100 -0.34 1.82 0.37
CA ARG A 100 -0.86 0.55 0.87
C ARG A 100 -0.67 0.42 2.37
N SER A 101 -1.69 -0.09 3.05
CA SER A 101 -1.58 -0.39 4.48
C SER A 101 -2.31 -1.68 4.84
N THR A 102 -2.08 -2.12 6.07
CA THR A 102 -2.75 -3.28 6.67
C THR A 102 -3.20 -2.93 8.08
N PHE A 103 -4.44 -3.31 8.40
CA PHE A 103 -5.08 -3.06 9.68
C PHE A 103 -5.54 -4.36 10.37
N ILE A 104 -5.75 -4.27 11.68
CA ILE A 104 -6.28 -5.34 12.51
C ILE A 104 -7.46 -4.79 13.30
N VAL A 105 -8.61 -5.42 13.14
CA VAL A 105 -9.84 -5.12 13.92
C VAL A 105 -10.08 -6.23 14.94
N GLY A 106 -10.87 -5.95 15.97
CA GLY A 106 -11.18 -6.90 17.03
C GLY A 106 -10.03 -7.15 18.00
N PHE A 107 -9.06 -6.23 18.08
CA PHE A 107 -7.92 -6.35 18.99
C PHE A 107 -8.40 -6.39 20.46
N PRO A 108 -7.76 -7.15 21.37
CA PRO A 108 -8.21 -7.23 22.76
C PRO A 108 -8.38 -5.85 23.42
N GLY A 109 -9.59 -5.59 23.89
CA GLY A 109 -10.00 -4.33 24.50
C GLY A 109 -10.47 -3.24 23.53
N GLU A 110 -10.54 -3.47 22.21
CA GLU A 110 -11.09 -2.52 21.23
C GLU A 110 -12.58 -2.27 21.44
N THR A 111 -12.94 -1.01 21.66
CA THR A 111 -14.31 -0.55 21.84
C THR A 111 -14.94 -0.10 20.53
N GLU A 112 -16.26 0.08 20.53
CA GLU A 112 -16.97 0.55 19.33
C GLU A 112 -16.53 1.94 18.89
N GLN A 113 -16.32 2.86 19.84
CA GLN A 113 -15.85 4.21 19.54
C GLN A 113 -14.50 4.20 18.82
N GLU A 114 -13.57 3.33 19.23
CA GLU A 114 -12.23 3.27 18.64
C GLU A 114 -12.20 2.59 17.29
N PHE A 115 -13.17 1.70 17.05
CA PHE A 115 -13.42 1.15 15.74
C PHE A 115 -14.00 2.21 14.79
N GLU A 116 -14.94 3.04 15.26
CA GLU A 116 -15.45 4.17 14.47
C GLU A 116 -14.35 5.19 14.15
N GLU A 117 -13.49 5.53 15.12
CA GLU A 117 -12.30 6.38 14.87
C GLU A 117 -11.36 5.80 13.81
N LEU A 118 -11.29 4.47 13.68
CA LEU A 118 -10.53 3.80 12.63
C LEU A 118 -11.20 3.96 11.27
N LEU A 119 -12.53 3.90 11.18
CA LEU A 119 -13.27 4.16 9.94
C LEU A 119 -13.14 5.64 9.51
N ASP A 120 -13.27 6.56 10.45
CA ASP A 120 -13.05 8.00 10.20
C ASP A 120 -11.64 8.26 9.67
N PHE A 121 -10.62 7.62 10.26
CA PHE A 121 -9.25 7.70 9.77
C PHE A 121 -9.13 7.21 8.32
N LEU A 122 -9.77 6.10 7.94
CA LEU A 122 -9.74 5.64 6.55
C LEU A 122 -10.35 6.67 5.60
N GLY A 123 -11.51 7.21 5.98
CA GLY A 123 -12.21 8.26 5.22
C GLY A 123 -11.34 9.49 4.99
N GLU A 124 -10.55 9.91 5.98
CA GLU A 124 -9.61 11.03 5.84
C GLU A 124 -8.32 10.67 5.11
N ALA A 125 -7.76 9.48 5.40
CA ALA A 125 -6.50 9.02 4.84
C ALA A 125 -6.62 8.70 3.35
N GLN A 126 -7.81 8.30 2.89
CA GLN A 126 -8.11 7.99 1.49
C GLN A 126 -7.09 7.00 0.89
N LEU A 127 -6.74 5.93 1.62
CA LEU A 127 -5.69 5.00 1.20
C LEU A 127 -6.08 4.22 -0.05
N ASP A 128 -5.11 3.97 -0.93
CA ASP A 128 -5.33 3.37 -2.25
C ASP A 128 -5.55 1.85 -2.17
N ARG A 129 -4.80 1.16 -1.32
CA ARG A 129 -4.89 -0.30 -1.13
C ARG A 129 -4.87 -0.62 0.36
N VAL A 130 -5.85 -1.35 0.86
CA VAL A 130 -5.90 -1.69 2.28
C VAL A 130 -6.33 -3.14 2.49
N GLY A 131 -5.52 -3.87 3.25
CA GLY A 131 -5.91 -5.15 3.85
C GLY A 131 -6.38 -4.97 5.28
N CYS A 132 -7.34 -5.78 5.71
CA CYS A 132 -7.77 -5.85 7.10
C CYS A 132 -7.93 -7.29 7.56
N PHE A 133 -7.55 -7.55 8.81
CA PHE A 133 -7.65 -8.86 9.42
C PHE A 133 -8.36 -8.77 10.77
N ALA A 134 -9.25 -9.71 11.04
CA ALA A 134 -9.74 -9.91 12.40
C ALA A 134 -8.58 -10.42 13.28
N TYR A 135 -8.45 -9.86 14.47
CA TYR A 135 -7.42 -10.28 15.42
C TYR A 135 -7.57 -11.76 15.76
N SER A 136 -6.51 -12.51 15.52
CA SER A 136 -6.40 -13.91 15.89
C SER A 136 -5.24 -14.11 16.89
N PRO A 137 -5.48 -14.74 18.05
CA PRO A 137 -4.44 -14.96 19.05
C PRO A 137 -3.43 -15.99 18.55
N VAL A 138 -2.18 -15.56 18.34
CA VAL A 138 -1.07 -16.47 18.02
C VAL A 138 -0.41 -16.91 19.33
N LYS A 139 -0.01 -18.19 19.42
CA LYS A 139 0.66 -18.74 20.60
C LYS A 139 1.89 -17.89 20.96
N GLY A 140 1.94 -17.41 22.21
CA GLY A 140 3.04 -16.59 22.72
C GLY A 140 2.94 -15.08 22.45
N ALA A 141 1.87 -14.60 21.81
CA ALA A 141 1.65 -13.17 21.65
C ALA A 141 1.29 -12.50 22.99
N ALA A 142 1.98 -11.42 23.34
CA ALA A 142 1.69 -10.63 24.55
C ALA A 142 0.27 -10.07 24.57
N ALA A 143 -0.35 -9.88 23.40
CA ALA A 143 -1.74 -9.47 23.27
C ALA A 143 -2.73 -10.48 23.90
N ASN A 144 -2.36 -11.76 24.01
CA ASN A 144 -3.21 -12.79 24.63
C ASN A 144 -3.41 -12.58 26.13
N GLU A 145 -2.52 -11.82 26.77
CA GLU A 145 -2.58 -11.51 28.21
C GLU A 145 -3.43 -10.27 28.50
N LEU A 146 -3.88 -9.55 27.47
CA LEU A 146 -4.72 -8.37 27.62
C LEU A 146 -6.15 -8.77 28.00
N PRO A 147 -6.80 -8.03 28.91
CA PRO A 147 -8.20 -8.28 29.26
C PRO A 147 -9.13 -7.88 28.11
N ASN A 148 -10.40 -8.29 28.23
CA ASN A 148 -11.50 -7.87 27.35
C ASN A 148 -11.30 -8.28 25.88
N ALA A 149 -11.01 -9.56 25.64
CA ALA A 149 -11.01 -10.11 24.29
C ALA A 149 -12.36 -9.86 23.60
N VAL A 150 -12.31 -9.37 22.36
CA VAL A 150 -13.51 -9.12 21.55
C VAL A 150 -14.10 -10.47 21.09
N PRO A 151 -15.42 -10.70 21.22
CA PRO A 151 -16.06 -11.90 20.71
C PRO A 151 -15.88 -12.07 19.20
N GLU A 152 -15.73 -13.30 18.73
CA GLU A 152 -15.42 -13.56 17.32
C GLU A 152 -16.47 -12.99 16.36
N GLU A 153 -17.76 -13.12 16.69
CA GLU A 153 -18.86 -12.54 15.91
C GLU A 153 -18.69 -11.03 15.70
N LEU A 154 -18.32 -10.30 16.75
CA LEU A 154 -18.08 -8.86 16.68
C LEU A 154 -16.81 -8.52 15.88
N LYS A 155 -15.77 -9.36 15.91
CA LYS A 155 -14.59 -9.13 15.06
C LYS A 155 -14.93 -9.28 13.57
N GLN A 156 -15.74 -10.28 13.24
CA GLN A 156 -16.17 -10.52 11.86
C GLN A 156 -17.13 -9.43 11.38
N GLU A 157 -18.03 -8.94 12.24
CA GLU A 157 -18.87 -7.78 11.95
C GLU A 157 -18.03 -6.53 11.65
N ARG A 158 -17.04 -6.22 12.50
CA ARG A 158 -16.10 -5.10 12.29
C ARG A 158 -15.28 -5.26 11.02
N LEU A 159 -14.80 -6.47 10.74
CA LEU A 159 -14.08 -6.76 9.50
C LEU A 159 -14.94 -6.48 8.27
N ALA A 160 -16.19 -6.94 8.28
CA ALA A 160 -17.12 -6.70 7.18
C ALA A 160 -17.41 -5.20 6.99
N ARG A 161 -17.66 -4.46 8.08
CA ARG A 161 -17.90 -3.00 8.05
C ARG A 161 -16.66 -2.24 7.54
N PHE A 162 -15.48 -2.61 8.03
CA PHE A 162 -14.22 -2.02 7.58
C PHE A 162 -13.99 -2.25 6.08
N MET A 163 -14.14 -3.50 5.61
CA MET A 163 -13.90 -3.83 4.21
C MET A 163 -14.92 -3.16 3.28
N ALA A 164 -16.19 -3.08 3.69
CA ALA A 164 -17.21 -2.34 2.93
C ALA A 164 -16.90 -0.83 2.83
N HIS A 165 -16.44 -0.22 3.93
CA HIS A 165 -16.02 1.18 3.93
C HIS A 165 -14.81 1.41 3.01
N GLN A 166 -13.79 0.55 3.11
CA GLN A 166 -12.62 0.63 2.25
C GLN A 166 -12.95 0.39 0.78
N ALA A 167 -13.84 -0.55 0.44
CA ALA A 167 -14.23 -0.82 -0.94
C ALA A 167 -14.77 0.45 -1.63
N THR A 168 -15.54 1.25 -0.89
CA THR A 168 -16.04 2.56 -1.38
C THR A 168 -14.88 3.50 -1.70
N ILE A 169 -13.89 3.61 -0.80
CA ILE A 169 -12.69 4.44 -1.02
C ILE A 169 -11.88 3.94 -2.21
N SER A 170 -11.64 2.63 -2.32
CA SER A 170 -10.88 2.03 -3.42
C SER A 170 -11.55 2.31 -4.77
N ALA A 171 -12.86 2.10 -4.86
CA ALA A 171 -13.65 2.39 -6.06
C ALA A 171 -13.55 3.87 -6.46
N GLU A 172 -13.76 4.80 -5.52
CA GLU A 172 -13.66 6.24 -5.78
C GLU A 172 -12.27 6.66 -6.30
N ARG A 173 -11.20 6.02 -5.80
CA ARG A 173 -9.83 6.30 -6.24
C ARG A 173 -9.51 5.71 -7.60
N LEU A 174 -9.98 4.50 -7.90
CA LEU A 174 -9.80 3.89 -9.22
C LEU A 174 -10.62 4.61 -10.30
N GLN A 175 -11.82 5.06 -9.97
CA GLN A 175 -12.65 5.87 -10.88
C GLN A 175 -11.96 7.17 -11.32
N GLN A 176 -11.11 7.77 -10.47
CA GLN A 176 -10.29 8.94 -10.84
C GLN A 176 -9.19 8.63 -11.86
N ARG A 177 -8.95 7.35 -12.19
CA ARG A 177 -7.97 6.91 -13.19
C ARG A 177 -8.58 6.76 -14.58
N ILE A 178 -9.90 6.63 -14.70
CA ILE A 178 -10.60 6.54 -15.98
C ILE A 178 -10.26 7.75 -16.86
N GLY A 179 -9.92 7.48 -18.12
CA GLY A 179 -9.51 8.46 -19.13
C GLY A 179 -8.03 8.86 -19.06
N LYS A 180 -7.26 8.41 -18.05
CA LYS A 180 -5.82 8.65 -17.99
C LYS A 180 -5.06 7.62 -18.82
N THR A 181 -3.91 8.05 -19.35
CA THR A 181 -2.94 7.16 -19.97
C THR A 181 -1.99 6.62 -18.92
N GLU A 182 -1.81 5.31 -18.86
CA GLU A 182 -0.95 4.65 -17.89
C GLU A 182 -0.06 3.58 -18.54
N THR A 183 1.20 3.55 -18.12
CA THR A 183 2.13 2.47 -18.48
C THR A 183 1.91 1.26 -17.58
N VAL A 184 1.63 0.11 -18.18
CA VAL A 184 1.40 -1.16 -17.50
C VAL A 184 2.39 -2.23 -17.95
N LEU A 185 2.67 -3.18 -17.07
CA LEU A 185 3.52 -4.34 -17.33
C LEU A 185 2.64 -5.56 -17.58
N VAL A 186 2.79 -6.20 -18.73
CA VAL A 186 2.06 -7.43 -19.08
C VAL A 186 2.60 -8.58 -18.25
N ASP A 187 1.74 -9.21 -17.43
CA ASP A 187 2.10 -10.39 -16.65
C ASP A 187 1.63 -11.69 -17.32
N GLU A 188 0.49 -11.65 -18.02
CA GLU A 188 -0.10 -12.82 -18.68
C GLU A 188 -0.81 -12.44 -19.98
N VAL A 189 -0.83 -13.37 -20.93
CA VAL A 189 -1.61 -13.27 -22.17
C VAL A 189 -2.53 -14.49 -22.24
N VAL A 190 -3.83 -14.22 -22.38
CA VAL A 190 -4.91 -15.21 -22.38
C VAL A 190 -5.69 -15.16 -23.70
N GLU A 191 -6.68 -16.03 -23.88
CA GLU A 191 -7.45 -16.09 -25.14
C GLU A 191 -8.23 -14.80 -25.40
N GLU A 192 -8.71 -14.15 -24.34
CA GLU A 192 -9.53 -12.95 -24.37
C GLU A 192 -8.71 -11.64 -24.53
N GLY A 193 -7.41 -11.66 -24.24
CA GLY A 193 -6.58 -10.46 -24.23
C GLY A 193 -5.31 -10.60 -23.39
N ALA A 194 -4.94 -9.54 -22.71
CA ALA A 194 -3.79 -9.53 -21.80
C ALA A 194 -4.18 -9.09 -20.39
N VAL A 195 -3.51 -9.67 -19.39
CA VAL A 195 -3.56 -9.26 -17.98
C VAL A 195 -2.24 -8.61 -17.62
N ALA A 196 -2.32 -7.40 -17.09
CA ALA A 196 -1.20 -6.55 -16.77
C ALA A 196 -1.34 -5.96 -15.36
N ARG A 197 -0.31 -5.23 -14.94
CA ARG A 197 -0.31 -4.44 -13.69
C ARG A 197 0.22 -3.05 -13.94
N SER A 198 -0.38 -2.07 -13.26
CA SER A 198 0.15 -0.71 -13.27
C SER A 198 1.26 -0.53 -12.23
N LYS A 199 1.87 0.66 -12.23
CA LYS A 199 2.78 1.08 -11.17
C LYS A 199 2.12 1.06 -9.78
N ALA A 200 0.79 1.16 -9.70
CA ALA A 200 0.02 1.12 -8.47
C ALA A 200 -0.18 -0.30 -7.92
N ASP A 201 0.13 -1.36 -8.69
CA ASP A 201 -0.29 -2.71 -8.34
C ASP A 201 0.89 -3.65 -8.06
N ALA A 202 0.97 -4.13 -6.82
CA ALA A 202 1.87 -5.21 -6.47
C ALA A 202 1.34 -6.56 -6.98
N PRO A 203 2.22 -7.46 -7.44
CA PRO A 203 1.81 -8.77 -7.95
C PRO A 203 1.08 -9.57 -6.86
N GLU A 204 0.07 -10.34 -7.26
CA GLU A 204 -0.73 -11.27 -6.45
C GLU A 204 -1.62 -10.66 -5.34
N ILE A 205 -1.32 -9.44 -4.87
CA ILE A 205 -1.97 -8.88 -3.67
C ILE A 205 -2.81 -7.63 -3.93
N ASP A 206 -2.59 -6.94 -5.04
CA ASP A 206 -3.36 -5.79 -5.46
C ASP A 206 -4.14 -6.13 -6.75
N GLY A 207 -4.75 -5.12 -7.38
CA GLY A 207 -5.59 -5.32 -8.56
C GLY A 207 -4.83 -5.62 -9.84
N GLN A 208 -5.59 -5.96 -10.87
CA GLN A 208 -5.13 -6.25 -12.22
C GLN A 208 -5.61 -5.19 -13.20
N VAL A 209 -4.93 -5.13 -14.35
CA VAL A 209 -5.33 -4.33 -15.50
C VAL A 209 -5.63 -5.27 -16.66
N PHE A 210 -6.86 -5.25 -17.15
CA PHE A 210 -7.29 -6.06 -18.27
C PHE A 210 -7.26 -5.26 -19.57
N ILE A 211 -6.70 -5.86 -20.63
CA ILE A 211 -6.60 -5.26 -21.96
C ILE A 211 -7.22 -6.21 -22.99
N ASP A 212 -8.46 -5.93 -23.36
CA ASP A 212 -9.26 -6.80 -24.23
C ASP A 212 -8.67 -6.91 -25.64
N GLY A 213 -8.61 -8.12 -26.18
CA GLY A 213 -8.13 -8.41 -27.54
C GLY A 213 -6.62 -8.22 -27.75
N ALA A 214 -5.86 -7.87 -26.70
CA ALA A 214 -4.41 -7.65 -26.77
C ALA A 214 -3.58 -8.95 -26.74
N THR A 215 -4.02 -9.98 -27.45
CA THR A 215 -3.40 -11.32 -27.48
C THR A 215 -2.05 -11.37 -28.19
N HIS A 216 -1.67 -10.29 -28.86
CA HIS A 216 -0.41 -10.14 -29.61
C HIS A 216 0.74 -9.59 -28.74
N LEU A 217 0.46 -9.22 -27.48
CA LEU A 217 1.49 -8.74 -26.56
C LEU A 217 2.37 -9.89 -26.06
N GLU A 218 3.51 -9.53 -25.47
CA GLU A 218 4.43 -10.46 -24.84
C GLU A 218 4.51 -10.20 -23.34
N VAL A 219 4.59 -11.27 -22.54
CA VAL A 219 4.81 -11.17 -21.09
C VAL A 219 6.13 -10.44 -20.82
N GLY A 220 6.09 -9.48 -19.90
CA GLY A 220 7.22 -8.61 -19.57
C GLY A 220 7.29 -7.33 -20.41
N ALA A 221 6.41 -7.15 -21.39
CA ALA A 221 6.33 -5.91 -22.16
C ALA A 221 5.71 -4.78 -21.31
N PHE A 222 6.26 -3.58 -21.47
CA PHE A 222 5.61 -2.35 -21.02
C PHE A 222 4.79 -1.77 -22.17
N VAL A 223 3.52 -1.49 -21.91
CA VAL A 223 2.61 -0.87 -22.87
C VAL A 223 1.87 0.28 -22.22
N ASP A 224 1.52 1.29 -23.01
CA ASP A 224 0.66 2.38 -22.57
C ASP A 224 -0.79 2.04 -22.92
N ILE A 225 -1.68 2.21 -21.94
CA ILE A 225 -3.12 2.05 -22.10
C ILE A 225 -3.83 3.35 -21.76
N VAL A 226 -5.03 3.54 -22.31
CA VAL A 226 -6.02 4.46 -21.75
C VAL A 226 -6.94 3.63 -20.87
N VAL A 227 -7.10 4.01 -19.60
CA VAL A 227 -8.05 3.39 -18.69
C VAL A 227 -9.47 3.77 -19.12
N GLU A 228 -10.34 2.78 -19.35
CA GLU A 228 -11.71 2.98 -19.83
C GLU A 228 -12.75 2.67 -18.77
N ASP A 229 -12.46 1.72 -17.87
CA ASP A 229 -13.35 1.34 -16.78
C ASP A 229 -12.57 0.89 -15.54
N ALA A 230 -13.26 0.88 -14.40
CA ALA A 230 -12.73 0.47 -13.11
C ALA A 230 -13.83 -0.09 -12.22
N ASP A 231 -13.53 -1.18 -11.52
CA ASP A 231 -14.38 -1.64 -10.41
C ASP A 231 -13.74 -1.28 -9.06
N ASP A 232 -14.11 -1.98 -7.99
CA ASP A 232 -13.59 -1.74 -6.65
C ASP A 232 -12.07 -2.00 -6.52
N TYR A 233 -11.46 -2.81 -7.41
CA TYR A 233 -10.07 -3.25 -7.28
C TYR A 233 -9.27 -3.25 -8.58
N ASP A 234 -9.92 -3.47 -9.72
CA ASP A 234 -9.34 -3.75 -11.03
C ASP A 234 -9.64 -2.64 -12.05
N LEU A 235 -8.84 -2.61 -13.11
CA LEU A 235 -8.97 -1.66 -14.22
C LEU A 235 -9.14 -2.39 -15.55
N TRP A 236 -9.86 -1.74 -16.46
CA TRP A 236 -9.95 -2.13 -17.86
C TRP A 236 -9.46 -0.96 -18.72
N GLY A 237 -8.72 -1.29 -19.76
CA GLY A 237 -8.24 -0.28 -20.68
C GLY A 237 -7.93 -0.83 -22.06
N ARG A 238 -7.62 0.09 -22.98
CA ARG A 238 -7.22 -0.23 -24.34
C ARG A 238 -5.85 0.34 -24.64
N LEU A 239 -5.13 -0.31 -25.55
CA LEU A 239 -3.85 0.17 -26.05
C LEU A 239 -3.97 1.56 -26.69
N VAL A 240 -2.92 2.36 -26.53
CA VAL A 240 -2.72 3.66 -27.20
C VAL A 240 -2.19 3.47 -28.62
#